data_AF-A0A9W8TF61-F1
#
_entry.id   AF-A0A9W8TF61-F1
#
_cell.length_a   1.000
_cell.length_b   1.000
_cell.length_c   1.000
_cell.angle_alpha   90.00
_cell.angle_beta   90.00
_cell.angle_gamma   90.00
#
_symmetry.space_group_name_H-M   'P 1'
#
loop_
_entity.id
_entity.type
_entity.pdbx_description
1 polymer ?
#
loop_
_entity_poly.entity_id
_entity_poly.type
_entity_poly.pdbx_seq_one_letter_code
_entity_poly.pdbx_strand_id
1 'polypeptide(L)'
;MPFDLIVGVDFGMSGTAVCHSQPDISIGTETVRHLRWDSESTIEKVPTRLAYNCCNPRGEPISWGMHVPVGGDGILIQEWFKTKFGQDDGQTTVEKHFLDYLTLLYAELSRRFTRDVLRGKAWADANVAFYFSTPSIWDSALVGRFKELIEAAGFGQAHKSGHGLGVHTVHLSLVEPQATVAMHLCSKEESVQFK
;
A
#
# COMPACT_ATOMS: atom_id res chain seq x y z
N MET A 1 -23.24 -0.27 2.84
CA MET A 1 -22.64 0.90 3.51
C MET A 1 -21.74 1.57 2.50
N PRO A 2 -21.90 2.87 2.19
CA PRO A 2 -20.95 3.57 1.33
C PRO A 2 -19.60 3.66 2.04
N PHE A 3 -18.51 3.44 1.30
CA PHE A 3 -17.15 3.69 1.79
C PHE A 3 -16.91 5.20 1.83
N ASP A 4 -16.20 5.67 2.87
CA ASP A 4 -15.75 7.06 2.97
C ASP A 4 -14.55 7.32 2.07
N LEU A 5 -13.72 6.29 1.86
CA LEU A 5 -12.51 6.34 1.06
C LEU A 5 -12.27 4.99 0.37
N ILE A 6 -11.93 5.04 -0.91
CA ILE A 6 -11.38 3.91 -1.65
C ILE A 6 -9.90 4.20 -1.89
N VAL A 7 -9.03 3.23 -1.61
CA VAL A 7 -7.57 3.36 -1.73
C VAL A 7 -7.04 2.24 -2.62
N GLY A 8 -6.39 2.58 -3.72
CA GLY A 8 -5.64 1.65 -4.55
C GLY A 8 -4.16 1.64 -4.13
N VAL A 9 -3.59 0.44 -3.97
CA VAL A 9 -2.19 0.25 -3.60
C VAL A 9 -1.52 -0.68 -4.60
N ASP A 10 -0.53 -0.17 -5.33
CA ASP A 10 0.38 -0.96 -6.15
C ASP A 10 1.66 -1.22 -5.36
N PHE A 11 1.72 -2.35 -4.66
CA PHE A 11 2.89 -2.76 -3.88
C PHE A 11 3.97 -3.34 -4.81
N GLY A 12 4.66 -2.50 -5.59
CA GLY A 12 5.63 -2.94 -6.59
C GLY A 12 6.96 -3.44 -6.01
N MET A 13 7.77 -4.08 -6.87
CA MET A 13 9.07 -4.67 -6.48
C MET A 13 10.08 -3.62 -5.97
N SER A 14 10.17 -2.48 -6.65
CA SER A 14 11.11 -1.40 -6.35
C SER A 14 10.44 -0.17 -5.75
N GLY A 15 9.15 0.02 -6.00
CA GLY A 15 8.40 1.16 -5.48
C GLY A 15 6.93 0.84 -5.34
N THR A 16 6.31 1.47 -4.35
CA THR A 16 4.89 1.36 -4.02
C THR A 16 4.17 2.65 -4.42
N ALA A 17 3.09 2.53 -5.17
CA ALA A 17 2.20 3.65 -5.50
C ALA A 17 0.90 3.54 -4.69
N VAL A 18 0.34 4.69 -4.31
CA VAL A 18 -0.98 4.75 -3.66
C VAL A 18 -1.83 5.79 -4.38
N CYS A 19 -3.08 5.45 -4.65
CA CYS A 19 -4.10 6.39 -5.10
C CYS A 19 -5.34 6.27 -4.23
N HIS A 20 -6.21 7.28 -4.24
CA HIS A 20 -7.45 7.23 -3.51
C HIS A 20 -8.57 7.99 -4.25
N SER A 21 -9.82 7.62 -3.99
CA SER A 21 -11.00 8.38 -4.37
C SER A 21 -11.96 8.46 -3.19
N GLN A 22 -12.67 9.58 -3.10
CA GLN A 22 -13.84 9.70 -2.22
C GLN A 22 -15.06 9.38 -3.08
N PRO A 23 -15.82 8.31 -2.78
CA PRO A 23 -17.05 8.04 -3.49
C PRO A 23 -18.01 9.21 -3.24
N ASP A 24 -18.40 9.93 -4.28
CA ASP A 24 -19.39 11.01 -4.17
C ASP A 24 -20.63 10.66 -4.99
N ILE A 25 -21.76 10.46 -4.30
CA ILE A 25 -23.03 10.06 -4.90
C ILE A 25 -23.67 11.26 -5.67
N SER A 26 -23.30 12.49 -5.31
CA SER A 26 -23.88 13.73 -5.82
C SER A 26 -23.26 14.27 -7.11
N ILE A 27 -21.99 13.94 -7.38
CA ILE A 27 -21.23 14.48 -8.50
C ILE A 27 -20.67 13.28 -9.23
N GLY A 28 -21.20 12.97 -10.42
CA GLY A 28 -20.86 11.78 -11.22
C GLY A 28 -19.43 11.72 -11.76
N THR A 29 -18.45 12.25 -11.03
CA THR A 29 -17.01 12.19 -11.34
C THR A 29 -16.23 11.83 -10.08
N GLU A 30 -16.05 10.54 -9.83
CA GLU A 30 -15.04 10.07 -8.88
C GLU A 30 -13.66 10.49 -9.40
N THR A 31 -13.02 11.45 -8.74
CA THR A 31 -11.67 11.87 -9.12
C THR A 31 -10.67 11.00 -8.36
N VAL A 32 -9.95 10.15 -9.09
CA VAL A 32 -8.82 9.41 -8.54
C VAL A 32 -7.65 10.38 -8.32
N ARG A 33 -7.09 10.37 -7.11
CA ARG A 33 -5.95 11.19 -6.71
C ARG A 33 -4.76 10.31 -6.37
N HIS A 34 -3.61 10.60 -6.96
CA HIS A 34 -2.35 9.93 -6.60
C HIS A 34 -1.76 10.55 -5.34
N LEU A 35 -1.38 9.70 -4.38
CA LEU A 35 -0.63 10.13 -3.21
C LEU A 35 0.79 10.49 -3.65
N ARG A 36 1.24 11.69 -3.26
CA ARG A 36 2.61 12.15 -3.50
C ARG A 36 3.40 12.11 -2.20
N TRP A 37 4.65 11.70 -2.26
CA TRP A 37 5.41 11.27 -1.07
C TRP A 37 6.30 12.36 -0.46
N ASP A 38 6.70 13.34 -1.26
CA ASP A 38 7.50 14.50 -0.89
C ASP A 38 6.65 15.76 -0.66
N SER A 39 7.25 16.79 -0.07
CA SER A 39 6.62 18.09 0.16
C SER A 39 6.31 18.84 -1.14
N GLU A 40 7.10 18.61 -2.19
CA GLU A 40 6.94 19.25 -3.50
C GLU A 40 5.97 18.51 -4.42
N SER A 41 5.38 17.40 -3.93
CA SER A 41 4.40 16.59 -4.65
C SER A 41 4.90 15.99 -5.99
N THR A 42 6.21 15.80 -6.13
CA THR A 42 6.85 15.27 -7.34
C THR A 42 6.95 13.75 -7.34
N ILE A 43 7.06 13.13 -6.16
CA ILE A 43 7.33 11.69 -6.03
C ILE A 43 6.01 10.92 -5.97
N GLU A 44 5.74 10.11 -7.00
CA GLU A 44 4.52 9.28 -7.11
C GLU A 44 4.65 7.91 -6.44
N LYS A 45 5.88 7.41 -6.31
CA LYS A 45 6.16 6.08 -5.77
C LYS A 45 7.17 6.17 -4.64
N VAL A 46 6.83 5.61 -3.49
CA VAL A 46 7.77 5.42 -2.38
C VAL A 46 8.59 4.15 -2.64
N PRO A 47 9.92 4.15 -2.46
CA PRO A 47 10.75 2.96 -2.63
C PRO A 47 10.29 1.79 -1.75
N THR A 48 10.21 0.59 -2.32
CA THR A 48 9.85 -0.64 -1.58
C THR A 48 11.08 -1.19 -0.85
N ARG A 49 11.45 -0.54 0.26
CA ARG A 49 12.67 -0.86 1.00
C ARG A 49 12.59 -0.57 2.50
N LEU A 50 13.37 -1.32 3.25
CA LEU A 50 13.49 -1.23 4.71
C LEU A 50 14.97 -1.15 5.11
N ALA A 51 15.24 -0.47 6.21
CA ALA A 51 16.55 -0.51 6.85
C ALA A 51 16.40 -1.09 8.26
N TYR A 52 17.35 -1.92 8.66
CA TYR A 52 17.46 -2.52 9.99
C TYR A 52 18.81 -2.19 10.60
N ASN A 53 18.90 -2.30 11.93
CA ASN A 53 20.19 -2.35 12.61
C ASN A 53 20.88 -3.68 12.29
N CYS A 54 22.13 -3.66 11.80
CA CYS A 54 22.86 -4.88 11.42
C CYS A 54 23.19 -5.78 12.62
N CYS A 55 23.25 -5.21 13.83
CA CYS A 55 23.42 -5.97 15.07
C CYS A 55 22.12 -6.66 15.52
N ASN A 56 20.97 -6.24 15.00
CA ASN A 56 19.68 -6.87 15.25
C ASN A 56 18.79 -6.90 13.98
N PRO A 57 19.16 -7.69 12.97
CA PRO A 57 18.45 -7.71 11.68
C PRO A 57 17.07 -8.36 11.78
N ARG A 58 16.75 -9.02 12.90
CA ARG A 58 15.44 -9.59 13.19
C ARG A 58 14.52 -8.64 13.96
N GLY A 59 15.03 -7.49 14.39
CA GLY A 59 14.25 -6.45 15.07
C GLY A 59 13.30 -5.70 14.14
N GLU A 60 12.74 -4.60 14.66
CA GLU A 60 11.92 -3.67 13.89
C GLU A 60 12.78 -2.84 12.91
N PRO A 61 12.22 -2.43 11.76
CA PRO A 61 12.92 -1.52 10.86
C PRO A 61 13.20 -0.16 11.53
N ILE A 62 14.40 0.37 11.31
CA ILE A 62 14.79 1.71 11.77
C ILE A 62 14.35 2.82 10.80
N SER A 63 14.10 2.47 9.53
CA SER A 63 13.53 3.37 8.53
C SER A 63 12.96 2.58 7.35
N TRP A 64 12.13 3.25 6.54
CA TRP A 64 11.48 2.67 5.37
C TRP A 64 11.33 3.70 4.25
N GLY A 65 11.17 3.22 3.03
CA GLY A 65 10.84 4.05 1.87
C GLY A 65 11.88 5.13 1.58
N MET A 66 11.39 6.38 1.49
CA MET A 66 12.22 7.57 1.23
C MET A 66 13.22 7.85 2.35
N HIS A 67 12.97 7.37 3.56
CA HIS A 67 13.79 7.65 4.75
C HIS A 67 14.95 6.67 4.93
N VAL A 68 15.02 5.61 4.11
CA VAL A 68 16.17 4.70 4.14
C VAL A 68 17.42 5.42 3.65
N PRO A 69 18.52 5.42 4.43
CA PRO A 69 19.76 6.09 4.05
C PRO A 69 20.42 5.40 2.85
N VAL A 70 21.27 6.14 2.13
CA VAL A 70 22.00 5.66 0.93
C VAL A 70 23.12 4.67 1.29
N GLY A 71 23.35 4.43 2.57
CA GLY A 71 24.37 3.55 3.12
C GLY A 71 24.75 4.01 4.53
N GLY A 72 25.60 3.25 5.20
CA GLY A 72 26.11 3.60 6.52
C GLY A 72 26.55 2.38 7.29
N ASP A 73 27.58 2.57 8.14
CA ASP A 73 28.02 1.53 9.06
C ASP A 73 26.86 1.16 9.99
N GLY A 74 26.68 -0.13 10.24
CA GLY A 74 25.65 -0.60 11.17
C GLY A 74 24.25 -0.79 10.57
N ILE A 75 24.05 -0.57 9.27
CA ILE A 75 22.73 -0.62 8.63
C ILE A 75 22.63 -1.78 7.64
N LEU A 76 21.57 -2.57 7.78
CA LEU A 76 21.19 -3.61 6.82
C LEU A 76 19.99 -3.13 6.00
N ILE A 77 20.19 -2.92 4.70
CA ILE A 77 19.12 -2.53 3.77
C ILE A 77 18.50 -3.78 3.15
N GLN A 78 17.16 -3.84 3.14
CA GLN A 78 16.37 -4.89 2.52
C GLN A 78 15.54 -4.29 1.38
N GLU A 79 15.87 -4.72 0.16
CA GLU A 79 15.27 -4.30 -1.11
C GLU A 79 14.93 -5.53 -1.95
N TRP A 80 14.06 -5.37 -2.95
CA TRP A 80 13.67 -6.42 -3.90
C TRP A 80 13.08 -7.68 -3.25
N PHE A 81 12.69 -7.63 -1.98
CA PHE A 81 12.19 -8.80 -1.26
C PHE A 81 10.88 -9.35 -1.85
N LYS A 82 10.10 -8.55 -2.59
CA LYS A 82 8.93 -9.02 -3.36
C LYS A 82 9.28 -10.09 -4.41
N THR A 83 10.48 -10.05 -5.00
CA THR A 83 10.89 -11.04 -6.02
C THR A 83 11.13 -12.43 -5.43
N LYS A 84 11.34 -12.51 -4.12
CA LYS A 84 11.63 -13.74 -3.38
C LYS A 84 10.39 -14.36 -2.73
N PHE A 85 9.23 -13.72 -2.83
CA PHE A 85 8.01 -14.19 -2.20
C PHE A 85 7.48 -15.44 -2.92
N GLY A 86 7.23 -16.50 -2.15
CA GLY A 86 6.81 -17.80 -2.66
C GLY A 86 7.96 -18.71 -3.10
N GLN A 87 9.21 -18.31 -2.86
CA GLN A 87 10.37 -19.18 -3.07
C GLN A 87 10.64 -20.01 -1.80
N ASP A 88 11.15 -21.23 -1.96
CA ASP A 88 11.34 -22.17 -0.85
C ASP A 88 12.35 -21.69 0.21
N ASP A 89 13.35 -20.90 -0.20
CA ASP A 89 14.38 -20.40 0.71
C ASP A 89 14.01 -19.05 1.33
N GLY A 90 14.03 -18.98 2.65
CA GLY A 90 13.89 -17.72 3.39
C GLY A 90 12.49 -17.09 3.37
N GLN A 91 11.43 -17.84 3.01
CA GLN A 91 10.05 -17.34 2.95
C GLN A 91 9.63 -16.59 4.23
N THR A 92 9.93 -17.11 5.43
CA THR A 92 9.61 -16.45 6.70
C THR A 92 10.27 -15.06 6.82
N THR A 93 11.50 -14.91 6.32
CA THR A 93 12.21 -13.63 6.31
C THR A 93 11.59 -12.66 5.31
N VAL A 94 11.20 -13.14 4.13
CA VAL A 94 10.51 -12.33 3.13
C VAL A 94 9.15 -11.86 3.65
N GLU A 95 8.37 -12.74 4.25
CA GLU A 95 7.08 -12.42 4.86
C GLU A 95 7.20 -11.39 5.98
N LYS A 96 8.27 -11.47 6.79
CA LYS A 96 8.58 -10.41 7.76
C LYS A 96 8.79 -9.06 7.08
N HIS A 97 9.57 -9.00 6.00
CA HIS A 97 9.79 -7.74 5.28
C HIS A 97 8.49 -7.19 4.67
N PHE A 98 7.61 -8.05 4.19
CA PHE A 98 6.28 -7.65 3.74
C PHE A 98 5.47 -7.05 4.89
N LEU A 99 5.37 -7.77 6.01
CA LEU A 99 4.61 -7.34 7.17
C LEU A 99 5.12 -6.00 7.71
N ASP A 100 6.43 -5.86 7.90
CA ASP A 100 7.05 -4.65 8.41
C ASP A 100 6.82 -3.45 7.48
N TYR A 101 7.02 -3.63 6.17
CA TYR A 101 6.81 -2.57 5.19
C TYR A 101 5.34 -2.15 5.12
N LEU A 102 4.42 -3.11 5.06
CA LEU A 102 2.99 -2.85 4.99
C LEU A 102 2.48 -2.20 6.28
N THR A 103 3.01 -2.57 7.44
CA THR A 103 2.64 -1.96 8.73
C THR A 103 3.05 -0.48 8.76
N LEU A 104 4.27 -0.17 8.32
CA LEU A 104 4.76 1.21 8.22
C LEU A 104 3.98 2.02 7.17
N LEU A 105 3.63 1.40 6.04
CA LEU A 105 2.77 2.00 5.03
C LEU A 105 1.38 2.33 5.60
N TYR A 106 0.73 1.38 6.27
CA TYR A 106 -0.58 1.59 6.90
C TYR A 106 -0.55 2.73 7.91
N ALA A 107 0.46 2.74 8.79
CA ALA A 107 0.64 3.80 9.78
C ALA A 107 0.78 5.17 9.11
N GLU A 108 1.58 5.28 8.04
CA GLU A 108 1.72 6.53 7.30
C GLU A 108 0.43 6.95 6.58
N LEU A 109 -0.30 6.02 5.98
CA LEU A 109 -1.58 6.31 5.35
C LEU A 109 -2.61 6.80 6.37
N SER A 110 -2.68 6.18 7.56
CA SER A 110 -3.58 6.61 8.64
C SER A 110 -3.29 8.03 9.12
N ARG A 111 -2.02 8.45 9.05
CA ARG A 111 -1.56 9.81 9.41
C ARG A 111 -1.84 10.82 8.30
N ARG A 112 -1.67 10.42 7.03
CA ARG A 112 -1.83 11.29 5.86
C ARG A 112 -3.29 11.52 5.48
N PHE A 113 -4.15 10.52 5.63
CA PHE A 113 -5.58 10.67 5.37
C PHE A 113 -6.26 11.40 6.53
N THR A 114 -6.27 12.74 6.42
CA THR A 114 -6.82 13.64 7.43
C THR A 114 -8.34 13.59 7.46
N ARG A 115 -8.92 14.21 8.50
CA ARG A 115 -10.38 14.40 8.63
C ARG A 115 -11.00 15.06 7.40
N ASP A 116 -10.28 15.95 6.71
CA ASP A 116 -10.80 16.62 5.51
C ASP A 116 -11.03 15.62 4.36
N VAL A 117 -10.11 14.68 4.16
CA VAL A 117 -10.26 13.58 3.19
C VAL A 117 -11.35 12.60 3.64
N LEU A 118 -11.66 12.54 4.94
CA LEU A 118 -12.63 11.62 5.53
C LEU A 118 -13.95 12.31 5.94
N ARG A 119 -14.26 13.48 5.35
CA ARG A 119 -15.51 14.22 5.60
C ARG A 119 -15.80 14.45 7.10
N GLY A 120 -14.75 14.77 7.86
CA GLY A 120 -14.79 15.04 9.29
C GLY A 120 -14.54 13.83 10.20
N LYS A 121 -14.54 12.60 9.66
CA LYS A 121 -14.31 11.36 10.44
C LYS A 121 -12.85 11.18 10.81
N ALA A 122 -12.60 10.61 11.98
CA ALA A 122 -11.28 10.08 12.29
C ALA A 122 -11.02 8.80 11.47
N TRP A 123 -9.74 8.46 11.24
CA TRP A 123 -9.34 7.26 10.51
C TRP A 123 -9.98 5.97 11.06
N ALA A 124 -10.06 5.84 12.38
CA ALA A 124 -10.67 4.69 13.07
C ALA A 124 -12.21 4.60 12.89
N ASP A 125 -12.86 5.70 12.53
CA ASP A 125 -14.31 5.78 12.31
C ASP A 125 -14.69 5.72 10.83
N ALA A 126 -13.71 5.78 9.93
CA ALA A 126 -13.93 5.79 8.50
C ALA A 126 -14.10 4.37 7.94
N ASN A 127 -15.03 4.23 7.00
CA ASN A 127 -15.15 3.04 6.16
C ASN A 127 -14.18 3.14 5.00
N VAL A 128 -13.16 2.28 4.96
CA VAL A 128 -12.09 2.33 3.95
C VAL A 128 -12.05 1.02 3.17
N ALA A 129 -12.01 1.09 1.85
CA ALA A 129 -11.77 -0.06 1.00
C ALA A 129 -10.37 0.03 0.39
N PHE A 130 -9.52 -0.95 0.70
CA PHE A 130 -8.20 -1.09 0.10
C PHE A 130 -8.24 -2.10 -1.04
N TYR A 131 -7.71 -1.71 -2.19
CA TYR A 131 -7.54 -2.56 -3.36
C TYR A 131 -6.05 -2.69 -3.66
N PHE A 132 -5.53 -3.91 -3.58
CA PHE A 132 -4.15 -4.22 -3.94
C PHE A 132 -4.09 -4.92 -5.29
N SER A 133 -3.11 -4.54 -6.11
CA SER A 133 -2.71 -5.31 -7.29
C SER A 133 -1.76 -6.44 -6.91
N THR A 134 -1.75 -7.52 -7.70
CA THR A 134 -0.77 -8.62 -7.54
C THR A 134 -0.04 -8.94 -8.85
N PRO A 135 1.18 -9.46 -8.81
CA PRO A 135 1.83 -10.00 -10.01
C PRO A 135 0.96 -11.08 -10.66
N SER A 136 0.91 -11.10 -11.99
CA SER A 136 0.14 -12.12 -12.73
C SER A 136 0.73 -13.53 -12.63
N ILE A 137 1.97 -13.64 -12.14
CA ILE A 137 2.68 -14.91 -11.95
C ILE A 137 2.38 -15.59 -10.61
N TRP A 138 1.69 -14.90 -9.68
CA TRP A 138 1.33 -15.50 -8.40
C TRP A 138 0.10 -16.39 -8.53
N ASP A 139 0.16 -17.57 -7.94
CA ASP A 139 -0.99 -18.46 -7.85
C ASP A 139 -1.94 -18.04 -6.71
N SER A 140 -3.07 -18.74 -6.60
CA SER A 140 -4.09 -18.43 -5.59
C SER A 140 -3.60 -18.59 -4.15
N ALA A 141 -2.68 -19.52 -3.89
CA ALA A 141 -2.11 -19.74 -2.57
C ALA A 141 -1.24 -18.56 -2.16
N LEU A 142 -0.40 -18.07 -3.07
CA LEU A 142 0.48 -16.94 -2.82
C LEU A 142 -0.28 -15.62 -2.70
N VAL A 143 -1.33 -15.43 -3.50
CA VAL A 143 -2.27 -14.29 -3.36
C VAL A 143 -3.00 -14.34 -2.01
N GLY A 144 -3.46 -15.53 -1.59
CA GLY A 144 -4.06 -15.73 -0.28
C GLY A 144 -3.10 -15.37 0.86
N ARG A 145 -1.85 -15.84 0.77
CA ARG A 145 -0.81 -15.53 1.76
C ARG A 145 -0.47 -14.04 1.82
N PHE A 146 -0.42 -13.38 0.66
CA PHE A 146 -0.22 -11.93 0.61
C PHE A 146 -1.38 -11.17 1.28
N LYS A 147 -2.63 -11.60 1.06
CA LYS A 147 -3.80 -11.02 1.72
C LYS A 147 -3.71 -11.12 3.25
N GLU A 148 -3.31 -12.28 3.77
CA GLU A 148 -3.11 -12.47 5.22
C GLU A 148 -2.08 -11.49 5.79
N LEU A 149 -0.98 -11.25 5.07
CA LEU A 149 0.05 -10.28 5.49
C LEU A 149 -0.47 -8.84 5.47
N ILE A 150 -1.25 -8.46 4.46
CA ILE A 150 -1.89 -7.14 4.38
C ILE A 150 -2.85 -6.94 5.57
N GLU A 151 -3.68 -7.94 5.86
CA GLU A 151 -4.62 -7.87 6.99
C GLU A 151 -3.88 -7.82 8.34
N ALA A 152 -2.81 -8.61 8.51
CA ALA A 152 -1.96 -8.60 9.69
C ALA A 152 -1.22 -7.26 9.88
N ALA A 153 -0.88 -6.56 8.80
CA ALA A 153 -0.29 -5.23 8.83
C ALA A 153 -1.26 -4.11 9.28
N GLY A 154 -2.55 -4.42 9.42
CA GLY A 154 -3.57 -3.49 9.94
C GLY A 154 -4.62 -3.05 8.92
N PHE A 155 -4.44 -3.32 7.63
CA PHE A 155 -5.38 -2.88 6.59
C PHE A 155 -6.78 -3.53 6.69
N GLY A 156 -6.89 -4.69 7.35
CA GLY A 156 -8.17 -5.38 7.60
C GLY A 156 -8.83 -5.00 8.93
N GLN A 157 -8.26 -4.07 9.70
CA GLN A 157 -8.75 -3.71 11.02
C GLN A 157 -8.93 -2.20 11.12
N ALA A 158 -10.17 -1.71 11.10
CA ALA A 158 -10.43 -0.42 11.71
C ALA A 158 -10.13 -0.58 13.20
N HIS A 159 -9.05 0.05 13.68
CA HIS A 159 -8.42 -0.19 14.98
C HIS A 159 -9.38 -0.71 16.06
N LYS A 160 -9.14 -1.94 16.55
CA LYS A 160 -9.86 -2.57 17.67
C LYS A 160 -9.63 -1.87 19.04
N SER A 161 -9.10 -0.65 19.04
CA SER A 161 -8.80 0.13 20.24
C SER A 161 -10.02 0.98 20.63
N GLY A 162 -11.05 0.33 21.16
CA GLY A 162 -11.98 0.92 22.14
C GLY A 162 -13.10 1.85 21.66
N HIS A 163 -13.02 2.57 20.54
CA HIS A 163 -14.04 3.58 20.20
C HIS A 163 -14.41 3.75 18.71
N GLY A 164 -13.73 3.06 17.79
CA GLY A 164 -14.00 3.19 16.35
C GLY A 164 -15.13 2.28 15.85
N LEU A 165 -16.06 2.83 15.04
CA LEU A 165 -17.13 2.06 14.36
C LEU A 165 -16.87 1.86 12.86
N GLY A 166 -15.74 2.32 12.34
CA GLY A 166 -15.38 2.21 10.92
C GLY A 166 -15.13 0.76 10.50
N VAL A 167 -15.20 0.50 9.20
CA VAL A 167 -14.88 -0.81 8.61
C VAL A 167 -13.79 -0.65 7.57
N HIS A 168 -12.65 -1.33 7.74
CA HIS A 168 -11.58 -1.40 6.74
C HIS A 168 -11.64 -2.76 6.04
N THR A 169 -11.67 -2.76 4.71
CA THR A 169 -11.75 -3.99 3.90
C THR A 169 -10.57 -4.09 2.95
N VAL A 170 -10.11 -5.31 2.70
CA VAL A 170 -8.97 -5.60 1.81
C VAL A 170 -9.42 -6.47 0.65
N HIS A 171 -9.14 -6.00 -0.56
CA HIS A 171 -9.48 -6.66 -1.83
C HIS A 171 -8.23 -6.85 -2.67
N LEU A 172 -8.04 -8.07 -3.18
CA LEU A 172 -7.01 -8.41 -4.17
C LEU A 172 -7.76 -8.89 -5.40
N SER A 173 -8.10 -7.97 -6.30
CA SER A 173 -9.05 -8.24 -7.38
C SER A 173 -8.43 -8.20 -8.78
N LEU A 174 -7.35 -7.43 -8.97
CA LEU A 174 -6.70 -7.25 -10.26
C LEU A 174 -5.24 -7.65 -10.18
N VAL A 175 -4.75 -8.32 -11.21
CA VAL A 175 -3.31 -8.41 -11.41
C VAL A 175 -2.78 -7.06 -11.92
N GLU A 176 -1.50 -6.76 -11.69
CA GLU A 176 -0.82 -5.53 -12.09
C GLU A 176 -1.13 -5.06 -13.54
N PRO A 177 -1.08 -5.91 -14.59
CA PRO A 177 -1.45 -5.47 -15.94
C PRO A 177 -2.93 -5.12 -16.08
N GLN A 178 -3.84 -5.80 -15.37
CA GLN A 178 -5.27 -5.47 -15.38
C GLN A 178 -5.54 -4.15 -14.65
N ALA A 179 -4.88 -3.90 -13.51
CA ALA A 179 -4.98 -2.65 -12.78
C ALA A 179 -4.50 -1.46 -13.64
N THR A 180 -3.45 -1.67 -14.43
CA THR A 180 -2.92 -0.67 -15.37
C THR A 180 -3.92 -0.34 -16.46
N VAL A 181 -4.51 -1.36 -17.09
CA VAL A 181 -5.54 -1.18 -18.13
C VAL A 181 -6.79 -0.51 -17.54
N ALA A 182 -7.24 -0.92 -16.36
CA ALA A 182 -8.39 -0.32 -15.69
C ALA A 182 -8.16 1.17 -15.41
N MET A 183 -6.98 1.54 -14.91
CA MET A 183 -6.60 2.94 -14.71
C MET A 183 -6.68 3.72 -16.03
N HIS A 184 -6.13 3.19 -17.12
CA HIS A 184 -6.13 3.89 -18.40
C HIS A 184 -7.55 4.06 -18.97
N LEU A 185 -8.40 3.03 -18.87
CA LEU A 185 -9.79 3.10 -19.34
C LEU A 185 -10.67 4.03 -18.49
N CYS A 186 -10.36 4.18 -17.21
CA CYS A 186 -11.12 5.03 -16.29
C CYS A 186 -10.58 6.46 -16.20
N SER A 187 -9.33 6.70 -16.58
CA SER A 187 -8.73 8.02 -16.66
C SER A 187 -9.10 8.69 -17.97
N LYS A 188 -9.58 9.92 -17.94
CA LYS A 188 -9.90 10.72 -19.14
C LYS A 188 -8.64 11.23 -19.83
N GLU A 189 -7.65 10.37 -20.08
CA GLU A 189 -6.46 10.73 -20.85
C GLU A 189 -6.61 10.35 -22.32
N GLU A 190 -6.11 11.23 -23.19
CA GLU A 190 -6.26 11.17 -24.65
C GLU A 190 -5.68 9.89 -25.25
N SER A 191 -6.27 9.51 -26.39
CA SER A 191 -5.93 8.35 -27.20
C SER A 191 -4.41 8.13 -27.32
N VAL A 192 -3.98 6.93 -26.96
CA VAL A 192 -2.63 6.43 -27.28
C VAL A 192 -2.43 6.49 -28.79
N GLN A 193 -1.56 7.38 -29.28
CA GLN A 193 -1.08 7.32 -30.66
C GLN A 193 0.02 6.27 -30.75
N PHE A 194 -0.29 5.17 -31.41
CA PHE A 194 0.73 4.23 -31.89
C PHE A 194 1.46 4.89 -33.07
N LYS A 195 2.80 4.99 -32.97
CA LYS A 195 3.67 5.32 -34.10
C LYS A 195 3.91 4.09 -34.96
#